data_AF-A0A847LNS4-F1
#
_entry.id   AF-A0A847LNS4-F1
#
_cell.length_a   1.000
_cell.length_b   1.000
_cell.length_c   1.000
_cell.angle_alpha   90.00
_cell.angle_beta   90.00
_cell.angle_gamma   90.00
#
_symmetry.space_group_name_H-M   'P 1'
#
loop_
_entity.id
_entity.type
_entity.pdbx_description
1 polymer ?
#
loop_
_entity_poly.entity_id
_entity_poly.type
_entity_poly.pdbx_seq_one_letter_code
_entity_poly.pdbx_strand_id
1 'polypeptide(L)'
;MNRHLTVLVIACVFTACLPAFAMPYTAGPYTVDVVVRNSTMALIPDAKVEVWPDGKTLRLRASATGYVAQTAAIQVGSSTYYKHDFTLADPKLQPQIVDLNGKPLKSAYFEAGQYGFAGNEYGFTVYVPRQLWPQPAQKRVQIVDGFWGATWKTWAKFEKIDEFYRIKVAMERKAVKWGPQFYVVIDTSKPVKPSVTQQWFDRLARLESDPQAPAGAAADLGGFLAGLIPAAEAETATRAVPRTLQAYYDQAARFADLHRDPIEN
;
A
#
# COMPACT_ATOMS: atom_id res chain seq x y z
N MET A 1 29.35 1.59 -53.89
CA MET A 1 29.83 2.33 -52.71
C MET A 1 28.65 2.48 -51.76
N ASN A 2 28.72 1.78 -50.64
CA ASN A 2 27.68 1.72 -49.61
C ASN A 2 27.37 3.11 -49.05
N ARG A 3 26.09 3.40 -48.79
CA ARG A 3 25.64 3.93 -47.50
C ARG A 3 24.11 4.03 -47.43
N HIS A 4 23.59 3.16 -46.59
CA HIS A 4 22.25 3.13 -46.02
C HIS A 4 21.76 4.52 -45.60
N LEU A 5 20.60 4.93 -46.12
CA LEU A 5 19.82 6.01 -45.52
C LEU A 5 18.80 5.36 -44.58
N THR A 6 18.96 5.69 -43.31
CA THR A 6 18.31 5.13 -42.13
C THR A 6 16.79 5.34 -42.18
N VAL A 7 16.03 4.26 -42.26
CA VAL A 7 14.58 4.26 -42.01
C VAL A 7 14.38 4.45 -40.51
N LEU A 8 13.95 5.65 -40.12
CA LEU A 8 13.53 5.97 -38.76
C LEU A 8 12.19 5.28 -38.49
N VAL A 9 12.23 4.02 -38.06
CA VAL A 9 11.05 3.32 -37.53
C VAL A 9 10.73 3.96 -36.18
N ILE A 10 9.73 4.83 -36.17
CA ILE A 10 9.05 5.28 -34.96
C ILE A 10 8.47 4.03 -34.31
N ALA A 11 9.20 3.48 -33.34
CA ALA A 11 8.67 2.52 -32.39
C ALA A 11 7.67 3.28 -31.50
N CYS A 12 6.45 3.46 -32.02
CA CYS A 12 5.28 3.66 -31.19
C CYS A 12 5.21 2.43 -30.28
N VAL A 13 5.77 2.56 -29.08
CA VAL A 13 5.43 1.73 -27.93
C VAL A 13 3.96 2.05 -27.63
N PHE A 14 3.08 1.43 -28.40
CA PHE A 14 1.73 1.11 -27.97
C PHE A 14 1.91 0.18 -26.78
N THR A 15 2.09 0.76 -25.59
CA THR A 15 1.67 0.13 -24.35
C THR A 15 0.20 -0.19 -24.55
N ALA A 16 -0.02 -1.43 -24.99
CA ALA A 16 -1.33 -2.02 -25.13
C ALA A 16 -2.02 -1.86 -23.78
N CYS A 17 -2.97 -0.94 -23.74
CA CYS A 17 -4.07 -0.97 -22.82
C CYS A 17 -4.85 -2.25 -23.18
N LEU A 18 -4.36 -3.41 -22.74
CA LEU A 18 -5.10 -4.66 -22.86
C LEU A 18 -6.33 -4.47 -21.98
N PRO A 19 -7.54 -4.44 -22.56
CA PRO A 19 -8.73 -4.42 -21.74
C PRO A 19 -8.72 -5.74 -20.97
N ALA A 20 -8.93 -5.67 -19.67
CA ALA A 20 -9.13 -6.84 -18.82
C ALA A 20 -10.45 -7.51 -19.23
N PHE A 21 -10.41 -8.27 -20.32
CA PHE A 21 -11.53 -9.03 -20.84
C PHE A 21 -11.70 -10.32 -20.03
N ALA A 22 -12.97 -10.71 -19.85
CA ALA A 22 -13.31 -12.03 -19.36
C ALA A 22 -12.70 -13.07 -20.31
N MET A 23 -11.79 -13.91 -19.81
CA MET A 23 -11.19 -14.98 -20.61
C MET A 23 -12.06 -16.24 -20.45
N PRO A 24 -12.48 -16.89 -21.55
CA PRO A 24 -13.22 -18.15 -21.46
C PRO A 24 -12.29 -19.24 -20.90
N TYR A 25 -12.67 -19.85 -19.79
CA TYR A 25 -11.95 -20.96 -19.17
C TYR A 25 -12.52 -22.29 -19.66
N THR A 26 -11.68 -23.16 -20.19
CA THR A 26 -12.09 -24.47 -20.71
C THR A 26 -11.79 -25.58 -19.72
N ALA A 27 -12.78 -26.44 -19.47
CA ALA A 27 -12.68 -27.59 -18.58
C ALA A 27 -13.35 -28.80 -19.24
N GLY A 28 -12.56 -29.61 -19.94
CA GLY A 28 -13.08 -30.68 -20.79
C GLY A 28 -13.93 -30.11 -21.94
N PRO A 29 -15.18 -30.57 -22.15
CA PRO A 29 -16.05 -30.06 -23.22
C PRO A 29 -16.78 -28.76 -22.85
N TYR A 30 -16.59 -28.25 -21.63
CA TYR A 30 -17.32 -27.09 -21.12
C TYR A 30 -16.46 -25.83 -21.20
N THR A 31 -17.10 -24.73 -21.61
CA THR A 31 -16.52 -23.39 -21.59
C THR A 31 -17.25 -22.55 -20.55
N VAL A 32 -16.49 -21.89 -19.68
CA VAL A 32 -17.03 -20.99 -18.67
C VAL A 32 -16.50 -19.58 -18.90
N ASP A 33 -17.40 -18.64 -19.12
CA ASP A 33 -17.09 -17.21 -19.08
C ASP A 33 -17.09 -16.73 -17.62
N VAL A 34 -15.95 -16.21 -17.15
CA VAL A 34 -15.79 -15.80 -15.75
C VAL A 34 -15.37 -14.35 -15.65
N VAL A 35 -16.12 -13.59 -14.84
CA VAL A 35 -15.80 -12.21 -14.48
C VAL A 35 -15.48 -12.15 -13.00
N VAL A 36 -14.36 -11.54 -12.62
CA VAL A 36 -13.95 -11.38 -11.21
C VAL A 36 -13.97 -9.91 -10.83
N ARG A 37 -14.74 -9.60 -9.79
CA ARG A 37 -14.93 -8.23 -9.28
C ARG A 37 -14.69 -8.17 -7.78
N ASN A 38 -14.47 -6.98 -7.27
CA ASN A 38 -14.47 -6.72 -5.83
C ASN A 38 -15.89 -6.40 -5.31
N SER A 39 -16.00 -6.15 -4.01
CA SER A 39 -17.25 -5.76 -3.33
C SER A 39 -17.91 -4.48 -3.88
N THR A 40 -17.17 -3.63 -4.60
CA THR A 40 -17.68 -2.41 -5.25
C THR A 40 -17.95 -2.58 -6.74
N MET A 41 -17.96 -3.82 -7.24
CA MET A 41 -18.18 -4.19 -8.65
C MET A 41 -17.07 -3.72 -9.61
N ALA A 42 -15.93 -3.25 -9.09
CA ALA A 42 -14.76 -2.92 -9.90
C ALA A 42 -14.03 -4.21 -10.31
N LEU A 43 -13.49 -4.21 -11.53
CA LEU A 43 -12.66 -5.31 -12.03
C LEU A 43 -11.35 -5.41 -11.25
N ILE A 44 -10.90 -6.64 -11.01
CA ILE A 44 -9.64 -6.92 -10.34
C ILE A 44 -8.61 -7.34 -11.40
N PRO A 45 -7.59 -6.51 -11.70
CA PRO A 45 -6.72 -6.70 -12.87
C PRO A 45 -5.79 -7.92 -12.76
N ASP A 46 -5.45 -8.38 -11.56
CA ASP A 46 -4.57 -9.52 -11.30
C ASP A 46 -5.32 -10.80 -10.87
N ALA A 47 -6.64 -10.85 -11.11
CA ALA A 47 -7.45 -12.00 -10.76
C ALA A 47 -7.04 -13.26 -11.55
N LYS A 48 -6.97 -14.38 -10.83
CA LYS A 48 -6.71 -15.71 -11.36
C LYS A 48 -7.91 -16.60 -11.11
N VAL A 49 -8.34 -17.31 -12.15
CA VAL A 49 -9.44 -18.27 -12.06
C VAL A 49 -8.92 -19.65 -12.47
N GLU A 50 -9.28 -20.64 -11.67
CA GLU A 50 -9.05 -22.05 -11.93
C GLU A 50 -10.42 -22.72 -12.11
N VAL A 51 -10.56 -23.55 -13.15
CA VAL A 51 -11.78 -24.31 -13.43
C VAL A 51 -11.40 -25.77 -13.64
N TRP A 52 -12.10 -26.68 -12.99
CA TRP A 52 -11.89 -28.11 -13.16
C TRP A 52 -13.20 -28.90 -13.04
N PRO A 53 -13.34 -30.01 -13.80
CA PRO A 53 -14.50 -30.88 -13.68
C PRO A 53 -14.41 -31.77 -12.43
N ASP A 54 -15.55 -32.00 -11.78
CA ASP A 54 -15.75 -32.89 -10.64
C ASP A 54 -17.08 -33.65 -10.84
N GLY A 55 -17.02 -34.77 -11.57
CA GLY A 55 -18.19 -35.55 -11.95
C GLY A 55 -19.16 -34.74 -12.84
N LYS A 56 -20.38 -34.50 -12.34
CA LYS A 56 -21.40 -33.68 -13.02
C LYS A 56 -21.35 -32.20 -12.61
N THR A 57 -20.27 -31.77 -11.98
CA THR A 57 -20.13 -30.41 -11.45
C THR A 57 -18.86 -29.79 -12.02
N LEU A 58 -18.93 -28.51 -12.41
CA LEU A 58 -17.75 -27.69 -12.65
C LEU A 58 -17.41 -26.97 -11.36
N ARG A 59 -16.20 -27.15 -10.85
CA ARG A 59 -15.68 -26.36 -9.73
C ARG A 59 -14.85 -25.22 -10.28
N LEU A 60 -15.04 -24.06 -9.67
CA LEU A 60 -14.36 -22.82 -10.01
C LEU A 60 -13.73 -22.26 -8.75
N ARG A 61 -12.55 -21.67 -8.89
CA ARG A 61 -11.89 -20.92 -7.83
C ARG A 61 -11.36 -19.62 -8.40
N ALA A 62 -11.77 -18.50 -7.82
CA ALA A 62 -11.17 -17.21 -8.11
C ALA A 62 -10.30 -16.75 -6.94
N SER A 63 -9.15 -16.18 -7.26
CA SER A 63 -8.21 -15.62 -6.28
C SER A 63 -7.52 -14.39 -6.87
N ALA A 64 -7.17 -13.44 -6.01
CA ALA A 64 -6.41 -12.26 -6.39
C ALA A 64 -5.56 -11.81 -5.19
N THR A 65 -4.50 -11.02 -5.46
CA THR A 65 -3.59 -10.59 -4.40
C THR A 65 -4.33 -9.69 -3.40
N GLY A 66 -4.23 -10.00 -2.11
CA GLY A 66 -4.87 -9.20 -1.06
C GLY A 66 -6.40 -9.29 -1.00
N TYR A 67 -6.99 -10.31 -1.63
CA TYR A 67 -8.41 -10.65 -1.55
C TYR A 67 -8.61 -12.04 -0.93
N VAL A 68 -9.79 -12.27 -0.36
CA VAL A 68 -10.22 -13.60 0.08
C VAL A 68 -10.62 -14.42 -1.14
N ALA A 69 -9.92 -15.53 -1.38
CA ALA A 69 -10.25 -16.43 -2.49
C ALA A 69 -11.65 -17.05 -2.30
N GLN A 70 -12.38 -17.21 -3.40
CA GLN A 70 -13.73 -17.77 -3.40
C GLN A 70 -13.80 -18.99 -4.30
N THR A 71 -14.59 -19.98 -3.89
CA THR A 71 -14.90 -21.16 -4.70
C THR A 71 -16.40 -21.17 -5.04
N ALA A 72 -16.71 -21.71 -6.21
CA ALA A 72 -18.07 -21.90 -6.68
C ALA A 72 -18.20 -23.27 -7.36
N ALA A 73 -19.43 -23.75 -7.46
CA ALA A 73 -19.78 -24.99 -8.12
C ALA A 73 -20.98 -24.77 -9.04
N ILE A 74 -20.89 -25.25 -10.27
CA ILE A 74 -21.96 -25.18 -11.27
C ILE A 74 -22.35 -26.61 -11.61
N GLN A 75 -23.62 -26.95 -11.41
CA GLN A 75 -24.16 -28.23 -11.85
C GLN A 75 -24.25 -28.23 -13.38
N VAL A 76 -23.63 -29.23 -13.99
CA VAL A 76 -23.56 -29.35 -15.45
C VAL A 76 -24.82 -30.03 -15.97
N GLY A 77 -25.46 -29.38 -16.95
CA GLY A 77 -26.63 -29.88 -17.66
C GLY A 77 -26.30 -30.22 -19.12
N SER A 78 -27.24 -29.95 -20.03
CA SER A 78 -27.06 -30.15 -21.47
C SER A 78 -26.24 -29.05 -22.16
N SER A 79 -25.96 -27.94 -21.48
CA SER A 79 -25.18 -26.83 -22.05
C SER A 79 -23.69 -27.11 -22.01
N THR A 80 -22.98 -26.64 -23.04
CA THR A 80 -21.51 -26.59 -23.09
C THR A 80 -20.95 -25.24 -22.66
N TYR A 81 -21.79 -24.20 -22.56
CA TYR A 81 -21.39 -22.85 -22.17
C TYR A 81 -22.06 -22.42 -20.86
N TYR A 82 -21.26 -21.90 -19.94
CA TYR A 82 -21.68 -21.39 -18.64
C TYR A 82 -21.09 -20.00 -18.40
N LYS A 83 -21.73 -19.22 -17.53
CA LYS A 83 -21.21 -17.93 -17.07
C LYS A 83 -21.24 -17.88 -15.55
N HIS A 84 -20.20 -17.30 -14.95
CA HIS A 84 -20.13 -17.10 -13.51
C HIS A 84 -19.42 -15.80 -13.15
N ASP A 85 -20.02 -15.02 -12.25
CA ASP A 85 -19.44 -13.77 -11.75
C ASP A 85 -18.98 -13.97 -10.30
N PHE A 86 -17.67 -13.85 -10.06
CA PHE A 86 -17.09 -13.86 -8.72
C PHE A 86 -17.06 -12.45 -8.12
N THR A 87 -17.41 -12.36 -6.83
CA THR A 87 -17.24 -11.14 -6.03
C THR A 87 -16.30 -11.44 -4.88
N LEU A 88 -15.01 -11.11 -5.05
CA LEU A 88 -14.00 -11.34 -4.02
C LEU A 88 -14.11 -10.30 -2.91
N ALA A 89 -14.17 -10.78 -1.67
CA ALA A 89 -14.22 -9.95 -0.48
C ALA A 89 -12.82 -9.50 -0.05
N ASP A 90 -12.75 -8.33 0.58
CA ASP A 90 -11.55 -7.89 1.27
C ASP A 90 -11.32 -8.73 2.55
N PRO A 91 -10.05 -9.02 2.91
CA PRO A 91 -9.76 -9.64 4.18
C PRO A 91 -10.12 -8.70 5.33
N LYS A 92 -10.55 -9.29 6.45
CA LYS A 92 -10.85 -8.55 7.68
C LYS A 92 -9.55 -8.09 8.33
N LEU A 93 -9.23 -6.81 8.14
CA LEU A 93 -8.11 -6.15 8.83
C LEU A 93 -8.60 -5.44 10.09
N GLN A 94 -7.74 -5.36 11.10
CA GLN A 94 -7.99 -4.60 12.32
C GLN A 94 -6.80 -3.67 12.58
N PRO A 95 -6.71 -2.55 11.85
CA PRO A 95 -5.60 -1.64 12.05
C PRO A 95 -5.74 -0.90 13.38
N GLN A 96 -4.60 -0.61 14.00
CA GLN A 96 -4.54 0.25 15.17
C GLN A 96 -4.15 1.67 14.76
N ILE A 97 -4.92 2.66 15.20
CA ILE A 97 -4.62 4.08 14.95
C ILE A 97 -3.82 4.60 16.14
N VAL A 98 -2.56 4.97 15.90
CA VAL A 98 -1.60 5.33 16.95
C VAL A 98 -0.90 6.65 16.65
N ASP A 99 -0.40 7.33 17.68
CA ASP A 99 0.55 8.42 17.51
C ASP A 99 1.98 7.90 17.25
N LEU A 100 2.93 8.81 17.01
CA LEU A 100 4.34 8.47 16.82
C LEU A 100 4.98 7.77 18.03
N ASN A 101 4.39 7.92 19.21
CA ASN A 101 4.83 7.26 20.45
C ASN A 101 4.18 5.88 20.64
N GLY A 102 3.43 5.39 19.65
CA GLY A 102 2.72 4.12 19.71
C GLY A 102 1.49 4.13 20.63
N LYS A 103 1.04 5.32 21.10
CA LYS A 103 -0.17 5.41 21.92
C LYS A 103 -1.41 5.43 21.02
N PRO A 104 -2.42 4.60 21.31
CA PRO A 104 -3.68 4.66 20.57
C PRO A 104 -4.33 6.04 20.64
N LEU A 105 -4.77 6.56 19.49
CA LEU A 105 -5.55 7.78 19.44
C LEU A 105 -7.00 7.47 19.82
N LYS A 106 -7.38 7.85 21.05
CA LYS A 106 -8.74 7.66 21.56
C LYS A 106 -9.76 8.36 20.64
N SER A 107 -10.89 7.70 20.40
CA SER A 107 -11.97 8.22 19.54
C SER A 107 -11.63 8.38 18.05
N ALA A 108 -10.41 8.06 17.63
CA ALA A 108 -10.15 7.81 16.22
C ALA A 108 -10.72 6.44 15.85
N TYR A 109 -11.39 6.35 14.72
CA TYR A 109 -11.98 5.10 14.27
C TYR A 109 -11.72 4.85 12.79
N PHE A 110 -11.83 3.57 12.47
CA PHE A 110 -11.55 3.01 11.16
C PHE A 110 -12.87 2.61 10.50
N GLU A 111 -13.04 3.00 9.25
CA GLU A 111 -14.14 2.57 8.41
C GLU A 111 -13.57 1.77 7.24
N ALA A 112 -13.91 0.47 7.21
CA ALA A 112 -13.62 -0.40 6.09
C ALA A 112 -14.52 -0.03 4.92
N GLY A 113 -13.94 0.34 3.78
CA GLY A 113 -14.72 0.64 2.59
C GLY A 113 -13.83 0.86 1.37
N GLN A 114 -14.14 0.18 0.28
CA GLN A 114 -13.43 0.30 -1.01
C GLN A 114 -14.06 1.31 -1.97
N TYR A 115 -15.11 2.02 -1.54
CA TYR A 115 -15.75 2.99 -2.42
C TYR A 115 -14.81 4.16 -2.73
N GLY A 116 -14.51 4.37 -4.01
CA GLY A 116 -13.57 5.39 -4.47
C GLY A 116 -12.09 4.97 -4.45
N PHE A 117 -11.79 3.68 -4.28
CA PHE A 117 -10.45 3.11 -4.40
C PHE A 117 -10.38 2.18 -5.61
N ALA A 118 -9.19 2.05 -6.21
CA ALA A 118 -9.01 1.17 -7.35
C ALA A 118 -8.98 -0.32 -6.92
N GLY A 119 -9.34 -1.23 -7.84
CA GLY A 119 -9.39 -2.67 -7.55
C GLY A 119 -8.05 -3.30 -7.17
N ASN A 120 -6.92 -2.67 -7.52
CA ASN A 120 -5.56 -3.07 -7.14
C ASN A 120 -5.08 -2.43 -5.82
N GLU A 121 -5.86 -1.53 -5.22
CA GLU A 121 -5.56 -0.85 -3.96
C GLU A 121 -6.40 -1.43 -2.83
N TYR A 122 -5.83 -1.48 -1.63
CA TYR A 122 -6.60 -1.69 -0.42
C TYR A 122 -6.85 -0.32 0.21
N GLY A 123 -8.07 0.16 0.05
CA GLY A 123 -8.53 1.42 0.59
C GLY A 123 -9.25 1.30 1.92
N PHE A 124 -9.10 2.32 2.75
CA PHE A 124 -9.90 2.50 3.96
C PHE A 124 -9.95 3.97 4.36
N THR A 125 -10.90 4.29 5.23
CA THR A 125 -11.05 5.64 5.77
C THR A 125 -10.74 5.65 7.27
N VAL A 126 -9.98 6.64 7.70
CA VAL A 126 -9.69 6.92 9.11
C VAL A 126 -10.30 8.27 9.48
N TYR A 127 -11.01 8.30 10.60
CA TYR A 127 -11.55 9.53 11.16
C TYR A 127 -10.77 9.86 12.42
N VAL A 128 -10.24 11.09 12.48
CA VAL A 128 -9.44 11.57 13.60
C VAL A 128 -10.08 12.82 14.17
N PRO A 129 -10.40 12.87 15.48
CA PRO A 129 -10.94 14.07 16.10
C PRO A 129 -10.00 15.26 15.90
N ARG A 130 -10.55 16.42 15.53
CA ARG A 130 -9.75 17.62 15.22
C ARG A 130 -8.90 18.09 16.40
N GLN A 131 -9.40 17.89 17.61
CA GLN A 131 -8.72 18.24 18.86
C GLN A 131 -7.42 17.44 19.08
N LEU A 132 -7.32 16.23 18.52
CA LEU A 132 -6.17 15.35 18.69
C LEU A 132 -5.09 15.56 17.63
N TRP A 133 -5.39 16.31 16.57
CA TRP A 133 -4.48 16.48 15.44
C TRP A 133 -4.40 17.96 15.00
N PRO A 134 -3.61 18.78 15.72
CA PRO A 134 -3.61 20.24 15.54
C PRO A 134 -3.03 20.68 14.19
N GLN A 135 -2.08 19.92 13.63
CA GLN A 135 -1.41 20.22 12.37
C GLN A 135 -1.67 19.10 11.35
N PRO A 136 -2.91 18.97 10.83
CA PRO A 136 -3.26 17.88 9.94
C PRO A 136 -2.54 18.03 8.59
N ALA A 137 -1.92 16.94 8.12
CA ALA A 137 -1.31 16.91 6.80
C ALA A 137 -1.22 15.47 6.27
N GLN A 138 -1.33 15.29 4.95
CA GLN A 138 -1.22 13.98 4.31
C GLN A 138 0.16 13.33 4.53
N LYS A 139 1.22 14.14 4.56
CA LYS A 139 2.59 13.69 4.84
C LYS A 139 2.79 13.18 6.28
N ARG A 140 1.90 13.55 7.19
CA ARG A 140 1.94 13.23 8.62
C ARG A 140 1.15 11.96 8.99
N VAL A 141 0.71 11.22 7.98
CA VAL A 141 0.04 9.93 8.13
C VAL A 141 0.91 8.88 7.44
N GLN A 142 1.16 7.76 8.10
CA GLN A 142 1.86 6.62 7.51
C GLN A 142 1.14 5.32 7.87
N ILE A 143 1.16 4.35 6.95
CA ILE A 143 0.74 2.98 7.24
C ILE A 143 2.01 2.18 7.46
N VAL A 144 2.12 1.53 8.61
CA VAL A 144 3.25 0.68 8.98
C VAL A 144 2.75 -0.72 9.26
N ASP A 145 3.33 -1.76 8.66
CA ASP A 145 2.93 -3.13 8.97
C ASP A 145 3.57 -3.64 10.27
N GLY A 146 2.90 -4.59 10.92
CA GLY A 146 3.40 -5.16 12.18
C GLY A 146 4.52 -6.19 12.04
N PHE A 147 4.80 -6.71 10.84
CA PHE A 147 5.74 -7.81 10.64
C PHE A 147 7.16 -7.31 10.30
N TRP A 148 7.28 -6.51 9.24
CA TRP A 148 8.50 -5.86 8.79
C TRP A 148 8.72 -4.51 9.45
N GLY A 149 7.65 -3.81 9.84
CA GLY A 149 7.74 -2.38 10.16
C GLY A 149 7.95 -1.51 8.92
N ALA A 150 7.69 -2.06 7.73
CA ALA A 150 7.77 -1.34 6.47
C ALA A 150 6.54 -0.45 6.31
N THR A 151 6.70 0.59 5.48
CA THR A 151 5.60 1.49 5.21
C THR A 151 4.94 1.19 3.87
N TRP A 152 3.61 1.25 3.84
CA TRP A 152 2.82 0.75 2.69
C TRP A 152 1.86 1.78 2.10
N LYS A 153 1.91 3.03 2.58
CA LYS A 153 1.03 4.10 2.11
C LYS A 153 1.36 4.45 0.66
N THR A 154 0.41 4.27 -0.24
CA THR A 154 0.50 4.74 -1.63
C THR A 154 0.09 6.20 -1.72
N TRP A 155 -1.08 6.53 -1.18
CA TRP A 155 -1.57 7.91 -1.11
C TRP A 155 -2.51 8.09 0.08
N ALA A 156 -2.68 9.34 0.50
CA ALA A 156 -3.68 9.73 1.48
C ALA A 156 -4.40 11.00 1.01
N LYS A 157 -5.73 11.00 1.06
CA LYS A 157 -6.56 12.18 0.78
C LYS A 157 -7.19 12.67 2.07
N PHE A 158 -7.06 13.97 2.28
CA PHE A 158 -7.52 14.66 3.48
C PHE A 158 -8.78 15.47 3.18
N GLU A 159 -9.79 15.30 4.02
CA GLU A 159 -11.06 16.05 3.97
C GLU A 159 -11.43 16.49 5.39
N LYS A 160 -11.82 17.76 5.56
CA LYS A 160 -12.29 18.29 6.85
C LYS A 160 -13.80 18.10 6.95
N ILE A 161 -14.27 17.43 7.99
CA ILE A 161 -15.70 17.15 8.20
C ILE A 161 -16.04 17.45 9.66
N ASP A 162 -16.75 18.56 9.88
CA ASP A 162 -17.26 18.94 11.20
C ASP A 162 -16.22 18.82 12.35
N GLU A 163 -16.41 17.86 13.26
CA GLU A 163 -15.53 17.56 14.41
C GLU A 163 -14.35 16.64 14.09
N PHE A 164 -14.29 16.07 12.88
CA PHE A 164 -13.30 15.09 12.46
C PHE A 164 -12.49 15.54 11.23
N TYR A 165 -11.29 14.98 11.12
CA TYR A 165 -10.55 14.88 9.88
C TYR A 165 -10.79 13.50 9.28
N ARG A 166 -11.32 13.47 8.06
CA ARG A 166 -11.49 12.24 7.28
C ARG A 166 -10.27 12.05 6.40
N ILE A 167 -9.62 10.90 6.56
CA ILE A 167 -8.41 10.54 5.85
C ILE A 167 -8.70 9.26 5.07
N LYS A 168 -8.83 9.38 3.75
CA LYS A 168 -8.87 8.20 2.87
C LYS A 168 -7.43 7.78 2.61
N VAL A 169 -7.09 6.55 2.91
CA VAL A 169 -5.73 6.05 2.73
C VAL A 169 -5.78 4.81 1.85
N ALA A 170 -4.89 4.76 0.87
CA ALA A 170 -4.67 3.59 0.04
C ALA A 170 -3.29 2.99 0.33
N MET A 171 -3.25 1.67 0.34
CA MET A 171 -2.03 0.89 0.31
C MET A 171 -2.09 -0.16 -0.79
N GLU A 172 -0.92 -0.61 -1.23
CA GLU A 172 -0.84 -1.71 -2.18
C GLU A 172 -1.42 -3.00 -1.60
N ARG A 173 -2.23 -3.74 -2.38
CA ARG A 173 -2.83 -5.00 -1.92
C ARG A 173 -1.82 -6.08 -1.56
N LYS A 174 -0.61 -6.04 -2.13
CA LYS A 174 0.47 -6.98 -1.76
C LYS A 174 0.88 -6.83 -0.28
N ALA A 175 0.73 -5.64 0.30
CA ALA A 175 1.02 -5.39 1.71
C ALA A 175 0.15 -6.26 2.62
N VAL A 176 -1.13 -6.43 2.25
CA VAL A 176 -2.14 -7.19 3.00
C VAL A 176 -1.77 -8.67 3.16
N LYS A 177 -0.92 -9.22 2.29
CA LYS A 177 -0.47 -10.62 2.36
C LYS A 177 0.35 -10.91 3.63
N TRP A 178 1.08 -9.93 4.14
CA TRP A 178 2.12 -10.15 5.16
C TRP A 178 1.62 -10.11 6.60
N GLY A 179 0.33 -9.89 6.82
CA GLY A 179 -0.29 -10.03 8.12
C GLY A 179 -1.53 -9.16 8.29
N PRO A 180 -2.43 -9.48 9.23
CA PRO A 180 -3.65 -8.71 9.46
C PRO A 180 -3.42 -7.42 10.25
N GLN A 181 -2.22 -7.21 10.79
CA GLN A 181 -1.90 -6.12 11.70
C GLN A 181 -1.12 -5.00 10.99
N PHE A 182 -1.77 -3.85 10.87
CA PHE A 182 -1.16 -2.61 10.42
C PHE A 182 -1.43 -1.51 11.44
N TYR A 183 -0.53 -0.54 11.47
CA TYR A 183 -0.63 0.66 12.28
C TYR A 183 -0.84 1.84 11.35
N VAL A 184 -1.91 2.60 11.59
CA VAL A 184 -2.06 3.93 11.02
C VAL A 184 -1.40 4.89 12.00
N VAL A 185 -0.18 5.30 11.66
CA VAL A 185 0.63 6.19 12.49
C VAL A 185 0.34 7.62 12.09
N ILE A 186 -0.07 8.42 13.07
CA ILE A 186 -0.43 9.83 12.88
C ILE A 186 0.51 10.70 13.71
N ASP A 187 1.21 11.61 13.02
CA ASP A 187 2.00 12.63 13.70
C ASP A 187 1.09 13.71 14.28
N THR A 188 0.94 13.65 15.61
CA THR A 188 0.17 14.62 16.40
C THR A 188 0.99 15.83 16.87
N SER A 189 2.21 16.02 16.34
CA SER A 189 3.19 17.05 16.76
C SER A 189 3.67 16.93 18.21
N LYS A 190 3.39 15.80 18.86
CA LYS A 190 3.93 15.52 20.20
C LYS A 190 5.39 15.08 20.06
N PRO A 191 6.29 15.57 20.93
CA PRO A 191 7.67 15.09 20.96
C PRO A 191 7.72 13.56 21.03
N VAL A 192 8.61 12.98 20.22
CA VAL A 192 8.84 11.52 20.23
C VAL A 192 9.73 11.21 21.42
N LYS A 193 9.33 10.24 22.24
CA LYS A 193 10.11 9.82 23.40
C LYS A 193 11.41 9.16 22.92
N PRO A 194 12.55 9.36 23.61
CA PRO A 194 13.82 8.74 23.24
C PRO A 194 13.73 7.21 23.10
N SER A 195 12.98 6.54 23.97
CA SER A 195 12.77 5.09 23.89
C SER A 195 12.00 4.65 22.63
N VAL A 196 11.11 5.49 22.10
CA VAL A 196 10.37 5.21 20.87
C VAL A 196 11.22 5.54 19.65
N THR A 197 12.03 6.59 19.69
CA THR A 197 13.07 6.89 18.69
C THR A 197 13.96 5.66 18.48
N GLN A 198 14.40 5.01 19.55
CA GLN A 198 15.17 3.77 19.47
C GLN A 198 14.41 2.64 18.75
N GLN A 199 13.12 2.46 19.04
CA GLN A 199 12.31 1.45 18.35
C GLN A 199 12.18 1.73 16.85
N TRP A 200 12.08 3.00 16.46
CA TRP A 200 12.07 3.39 15.06
C TRP A 200 13.42 3.14 14.39
N PHE A 201 14.53 3.40 15.08
CA PHE A 201 15.87 3.11 14.57
C PHE A 201 16.07 1.61 14.38
N ASP A 202 15.62 0.80 15.34
CA ASP A 202 15.70 -0.66 15.27
C ASP A 202 14.89 -1.22 14.10
N ARG A 203 13.69 -0.68 13.86
CA ARG A 203 12.87 -1.03 12.69
C ARG A 203 13.57 -0.69 11.39
N LEU A 204 14.11 0.53 11.28
CA LEU A 204 14.80 0.96 10.07
C LEU A 204 16.08 0.14 9.83
N ALA A 205 16.88 -0.10 10.87
CA ALA A 205 18.08 -0.93 10.77
C ALA A 205 17.75 -2.37 10.34
N ARG A 206 16.64 -2.93 10.84
CA ARG A 206 16.15 -4.24 10.39
C ARG A 206 15.84 -4.22 8.89
N LEU A 207 15.11 -3.22 8.40
CA LEU A 207 14.79 -3.08 6.97
C LEU A 207 16.04 -2.89 6.09
N GLU A 208 17.11 -2.27 6.60
CA GLU A 208 18.39 -2.12 5.89
C GLU A 208 19.18 -3.44 5.80
N SER A 209 19.09 -4.27 6.85
CA SER A 209 19.92 -5.46 6.99
C SER A 209 19.29 -6.74 6.41
N ASP A 210 17.96 -6.83 6.37
CA ASP A 210 17.25 -8.06 6.03
C ASP A 210 17.08 -8.20 4.50
N PRO A 211 17.67 -9.21 3.86
CA PRO A 211 17.55 -9.41 2.41
C PRO A 211 16.12 -9.70 1.93
N GLN A 212 15.22 -10.11 2.83
CA GLN A 212 13.82 -10.37 2.54
C GLN A 212 12.92 -9.14 2.75
N ALA A 213 13.49 -8.02 3.24
CA ALA A 213 12.74 -6.80 3.41
C ALA A 213 12.17 -6.32 2.06
N PRO A 214 10.96 -5.71 2.06
CA PRO A 214 10.39 -5.17 0.84
C PRO A 214 11.30 -4.10 0.22
N ALA A 215 11.50 -4.17 -1.10
CA ALA A 215 12.31 -3.20 -1.82
C ALA A 215 11.79 -1.77 -1.60
N GLY A 216 12.68 -0.84 -1.28
CA GLY A 216 12.35 0.57 -1.01
C GLY A 216 11.84 0.86 0.40
N ALA A 217 11.49 -0.16 1.21
CA ALA A 217 10.88 0.04 2.53
C ALA A 217 11.75 0.86 3.50
N ALA A 218 13.07 0.64 3.48
CA ALA A 218 14.01 1.41 4.30
C ALA A 218 14.05 2.89 3.89
N ALA A 219 14.04 3.19 2.59
CA ALA A 219 14.01 4.56 2.08
C ALA A 219 12.71 5.27 2.47
N ASP A 220 11.57 4.61 2.28
CA ASP A 220 10.26 5.19 2.63
C ASP A 220 10.12 5.47 4.13
N LEU A 221 10.53 4.52 4.98
CA LEU A 221 10.54 4.72 6.43
C LEU A 221 11.56 5.80 6.83
N GLY A 222 12.76 5.78 6.26
CA GLY A 222 13.82 6.76 6.52
C GLY A 222 13.36 8.19 6.19
N GLY A 223 12.75 8.40 5.03
CA GLY A 223 12.23 9.70 4.62
C GLY A 223 11.09 10.19 5.49
N PHE A 224 10.21 9.28 5.93
CA PHE A 224 9.15 9.59 6.90
C PHE A 224 9.74 10.04 8.25
N LEU A 225 10.72 9.30 8.79
CA LEU A 225 11.35 9.61 10.06
C LEU A 225 12.19 10.90 10.00
N ALA A 226 12.90 11.16 8.91
CA ALA A 226 13.71 12.36 8.72
C ALA A 226 12.90 13.66 8.81
N GLY A 227 11.63 13.62 8.39
CA GLY A 227 10.72 14.76 8.50
C GLY A 227 10.15 14.98 9.91
N LEU A 228 10.37 14.05 10.84
CA LEU A 228 9.73 14.01 12.15
C LEU A 228 10.71 14.06 13.32
N ILE A 229 11.88 13.43 13.16
CA ILE A 229 12.93 13.36 14.17
C ILE A 229 14.05 14.28 13.69
N PRO A 230 14.30 15.41 14.36
CA PRO A 230 15.42 16.29 14.01
C PRO A 230 16.76 15.58 14.20
N ALA A 231 17.76 15.92 13.38
CA ALA A 231 19.11 15.35 13.46
C ALA A 231 19.73 15.50 14.87
N ALA A 232 19.58 16.68 15.49
CA ALA A 232 20.06 16.94 16.84
C ALA A 232 19.43 16.00 17.90
N GLU A 233 18.15 15.64 17.74
CA GLU A 233 17.49 14.68 18.64
C GLU A 233 17.95 13.24 18.34
N ALA A 234 18.18 12.92 17.06
CA ALA A 234 18.71 11.63 16.63
C ALA A 234 20.14 11.36 17.15
N GLU A 235 20.97 12.39 17.28
CA GLU A 235 22.34 12.29 17.81
C GLU A 235 22.38 12.03 19.33
N THR A 236 21.35 12.47 20.07
CA THR A 236 21.24 12.18 21.51
C THR A 236 20.78 10.75 21.80
N ALA A 237 20.47 9.98 20.76
CA ALA A 237 19.94 8.64 20.85
C ALA A 237 21.05 7.63 21.23
N THR A 238 20.73 6.63 22.06
CA THR A 238 21.72 5.67 22.58
C THR A 238 22.32 4.76 21.51
N ARG A 239 21.58 4.42 20.45
CA ARG A 239 22.07 3.66 19.29
C ARG A 239 22.49 4.58 18.16
N ALA A 240 23.40 4.08 17.33
CA ALA A 240 23.77 4.70 16.07
C ALA A 240 22.55 4.93 15.18
N VAL A 241 22.52 6.10 14.53
CA VAL A 241 21.52 6.45 13.53
C VAL A 241 21.63 5.49 12.33
N PRO A 242 20.52 4.87 11.87
CA PRO A 242 20.55 4.00 10.69
C PRO A 242 21.04 4.72 9.44
N ARG A 243 21.68 3.99 8.52
CA ARG A 243 22.42 4.58 7.37
C ARG A 243 21.52 5.41 6.47
N THR A 244 20.32 4.92 6.21
CA THR A 244 19.34 5.58 5.34
C THR A 244 18.87 6.89 5.97
N LEU A 245 18.60 6.91 7.28
CA LEU A 245 18.20 8.12 7.98
C LEU A 245 19.34 9.14 8.03
N GLN A 246 20.57 8.69 8.28
CA GLN A 246 21.75 9.54 8.21
C GLN A 246 21.91 10.19 6.84
N ALA A 247 21.72 9.43 5.75
CA ALA A 247 21.81 9.97 4.40
C ALA A 247 20.79 11.12 4.14
N TYR A 248 19.59 11.03 4.70
CA TYR A 248 18.61 12.13 4.63
C TYR A 248 19.09 13.37 5.40
N TYR A 249 19.69 13.20 6.58
CA TYR A 249 20.25 14.32 7.34
C TYR A 249 21.43 14.96 6.63
N ASP A 250 22.35 14.15 6.08
CA ASP A 250 23.51 14.63 5.33
C ASP A 250 23.06 15.41 4.08
N GLN A 251 22.03 14.91 3.38
CA GLN A 251 21.45 15.60 2.23
C GLN A 251 20.83 16.95 2.62
N ALA A 252 20.09 16.99 3.74
CA ALA A 252 19.48 18.21 4.24
C ALA A 252 20.55 19.24 4.67
N ALA A 253 21.61 18.80 5.36
CA ALA A 253 22.73 19.64 5.75
C ALA A 253 23.44 20.21 4.52
N ARG A 254 23.76 19.36 3.54
CA ARG A 254 24.37 19.79 2.28
C ARG A 254 23.50 20.79 1.52
N PHE A 255 22.19 20.58 1.49
CA PHE A 255 21.26 21.52 0.87
C PHE A 255 21.29 22.87 1.60
N ALA A 256 21.24 22.86 2.93
CA ALA A 256 21.33 24.09 3.73
C ALA A 256 22.64 24.85 3.48
N ASP A 257 23.77 24.14 3.37
CA ASP A 257 25.08 24.75 3.09
C ASP A 257 25.13 25.39 1.69
N LEU A 258 24.58 24.73 0.67
CA LEU A 258 24.55 25.25 -0.71
C LEU A 258 23.62 26.46 -0.88
N HIS A 259 22.64 26.61 0.01
CA HIS A 259 21.66 27.70 -0.01
C HIS A 259 21.89 28.73 1.09
N ARG A 260 23.05 28.69 1.76
CA ARG A 260 23.48 29.76 2.65
C ARG A 260 23.83 30.96 1.78
N ASP A 261 23.10 32.07 1.92
CA ASP A 261 23.46 33.32 1.27
C ASP A 261 24.92 33.65 1.61
N PRO A 262 25.77 33.95 0.62
CA PRO A 262 27.12 34.40 0.91
C PRO A 262 26.99 35.69 1.72
N ILE A 263 27.54 35.68 2.93
CA ILE A 263 27.70 36.90 3.71
C ILE A 263 28.67 37.78 2.89
N GLU A 264 28.13 38.77 2.17
CA GLU A 264 28.92 39.85 1.58
C GLU A 264 29.61 40.56 2.76
N ASN A 265 30.93 40.37 2.84
CA ASN A 265 31.82 41.17 3.69
C ASN A 265 32.14 42.48 2.99
#